data_AF-A0A9D5PZ96-F1
#
_entry.id   AF-A0A9D5PZ96-F1
#
_cell.length_a   1.000
_cell.length_b   1.000
_cell.length_c   1.000
_cell.angle_alpha   90.00
_cell.angle_beta   90.00
_cell.angle_gamma   90.00
#
_symmetry.space_group_name_H-M   'P 1'
#
loop_
_entity.id
_entity.type
_entity.pdbx_description
1 polymer ?
#
loop_
_entity_poly.entity_id
_entity_poly.type
_entity_poly.pdbx_seq_one_letter_code
_entity_poly.pdbx_strand_id
1 'polypeptide(L)'
;MLSYLITFLYFAIPVAAVLFFAVCIYRYSYAKFQNKHHPGSYSPEQLKTRLILLIVSAVIFGVMAMVVVTFASLLLMAVAFM
;
A
#
# COMPACT_ATOMS: atom_id res chain seq x y z
N MET A 1 -27.40 -10.89 -1.41
CA MET A 1 -26.20 -11.27 -2.20
C MET A 1 -25.30 -10.06 -2.47
N LEU A 2 -25.81 -8.97 -3.06
CA LEU A 2 -25.05 -7.74 -3.33
C LEU A 2 -24.42 -7.11 -2.06
N SER A 3 -25.16 -7.07 -0.94
CA SER A 3 -24.65 -6.50 0.33
C SER A 3 -23.40 -7.22 0.84
N TYR A 4 -23.37 -8.56 0.82
CA TYR A 4 -22.20 -9.34 1.23
C TYR A 4 -20.97 -9.09 0.35
N LEU A 5 -21.18 -8.90 -0.96
CA LEU A 5 -20.12 -8.57 -1.90
C LEU A 5 -19.48 -7.21 -1.56
N ILE A 6 -20.31 -6.20 -1.29
CA ILE A 6 -19.84 -4.85 -0.95
C ILE A 6 -19.06 -4.87 0.37
N THR A 7 -19.57 -5.56 1.39
CA THR A 7 -18.86 -5.70 2.68
C THR A 7 -17.53 -6.41 2.50
N PHE A 8 -17.48 -7.50 1.73
CA PHE A 8 -16.22 -8.19 1.45
C PHE A 8 -15.21 -7.28 0.75
N LEU A 9 -15.63 -6.56 -0.30
CA LEU A 9 -14.76 -5.65 -1.05
C LEU A 9 -14.24 -4.49 -0.18
N TYR A 10 -15.07 -3.99 0.74
CA TYR A 10 -14.70 -2.92 1.67
C TYR A 10 -13.48 -3.30 2.54
N PHE A 11 -13.37 -4.56 2.96
CA PHE A 11 -12.22 -5.04 3.72
C PHE A 11 -11.09 -5.57 2.83
N ALA A 12 -11.42 -6.24 1.73
CA ALA A 12 -10.43 -6.86 0.85
C ALA A 12 -9.55 -5.82 0.12
N ILE A 13 -10.13 -4.70 -0.30
CA ILE A 13 -9.39 -3.65 -1.06
C ILE A 13 -8.29 -3.01 -0.19
N PRO A 14 -8.56 -2.52 1.03
CA PRO A 14 -7.51 -1.99 1.91
C PRO A 14 -6.42 -3.03 2.22
N VAL A 15 -6.81 -4.28 2.51
CA VAL A 15 -5.85 -5.36 2.81
C VAL A 15 -4.96 -5.65 1.60
N ALA A 16 -5.54 -5.75 0.40
CA ALA A 16 -4.78 -5.94 -0.83
C ALA A 16 -3.82 -4.77 -1.10
N ALA A 17 -4.24 -3.53 -0.84
CA ALA A 17 -3.40 -2.35 -0.98
C ALA A 17 -2.19 -2.37 0.00
N VAL A 18 -2.42 -2.76 1.26
CA VAL A 18 -1.34 -2.94 2.26
C VAL A 18 -0.34 -3.98 1.80
N LEU A 19 -0.83 -5.15 1.36
CA LEU A 19 0.03 -6.25 0.91
C LEU A 19 0.84 -5.86 -0.33
N PHE A 20 0.19 -5.21 -1.29
CA PHE A 20 0.86 -4.70 -2.49
C PHE A 20 1.98 -3.71 -2.13
N PHE A 21 1.70 -2.75 -1.25
CA PHE A 21 2.68 -1.78 -0.80
C PHE A 21 3.86 -2.43 -0.08
N ALA A 22 3.60 -3.40 0.83
CA ALA A 22 4.63 -4.14 1.53
C ALA A 22 5.55 -4.93 0.57
N VAL A 23 4.98 -5.55 -0.46
CA VAL A 23 5.74 -6.25 -1.51
C VAL A 23 6.62 -5.29 -2.31
N CYS A 24 6.11 -4.11 -2.66
CA CYS A 24 6.89 -3.07 -3.33
C CYS A 24 8.06 -2.57 -2.48
N ILE A 25 7.84 -2.33 -1.18
CA ILE A 25 8.90 -1.97 -0.23
C ILE A 25 9.97 -3.07 -0.21
N TYR A 26 9.56 -4.32 0.00
CA TYR A 26 10.48 -5.44 0.09
C TYR A 26 11.34 -5.58 -1.18
N ARG A 27 10.72 -5.55 -2.36
CA ARG A 27 11.42 -5.69 -3.64
C ARG A 27 12.41 -4.58 -3.94
N TYR A 28 12.08 -3.35 -3.56
CA TYR A 28 12.99 -2.21 -3.72
C TYR A 28 14.14 -2.27 -2.71
N SER A 29 13.83 -2.46 -1.43
CA SER A 29 14.83 -2.54 -0.35
C SER A 29 15.79 -3.70 -0.55
N TYR A 30 15.29 -4.87 -0.95
CA TYR A 30 16.12 -6.03 -1.28
C TYR A 30 17.06 -5.75 -2.46
N ALA A 31 16.56 -5.13 -3.54
CA ALA A 31 17.40 -4.77 -4.69
C ALA A 31 18.49 -3.75 -4.32
N LYS A 32 18.13 -2.75 -3.51
CA LYS A 32 19.07 -1.74 -3.01
C LYS A 32 20.12 -2.35 -2.09
N PHE A 33 19.72 -3.29 -1.22
CA PHE A 33 20.61 -4.02 -0.35
C PHE A 33 21.59 -4.89 -1.14
N GLN A 34 21.09 -5.66 -2.10
CA GLN A 34 21.89 -6.47 -3.02
C GLN A 34 22.90 -5.61 -3.78
N ASN A 35 22.48 -4.50 -4.39
CA ASN A 35 23.39 -3.64 -5.15
C ASN A 35 24.46 -2.95 -4.28
N LYS A 36 24.23 -2.85 -2.96
CA LYS A 36 25.23 -2.35 -2.00
C LYS A 36 26.29 -3.42 -1.67
N HIS A 37 25.90 -4.69 -1.59
CA HIS A 37 26.81 -5.80 -1.24
C HIS A 37 27.49 -6.40 -2.46
N HIS A 38 26.81 -6.40 -3.60
CA HIS A 38 27.28 -6.89 -4.89
C HIS A 38 26.99 -5.80 -5.93
N PRO A 39 27.94 -4.87 -6.13
CA PRO A 39 27.77 -3.77 -7.08
C PRO A 39 27.53 -4.32 -8.50
N GLY A 40 26.44 -3.89 -9.13
CA GLY A 40 26.07 -4.31 -10.49
C GLY A 40 25.06 -5.46 -10.54
N SER A 41 24.61 -6.01 -9.40
CA SER A 41 23.53 -7.02 -9.39
C SER A 41 22.21 -6.53 -9.98
N TYR A 42 21.96 -5.21 -9.95
CA TYR A 42 20.81 -4.59 -10.59
C TYR A 42 21.26 -3.37 -11.38
N SER A 43 20.74 -3.21 -12.60
CA SER A 43 21.02 -2.02 -13.40
C SER A 43 20.35 -0.78 -12.78
N PRO A 44 20.90 0.43 -13.01
CA PRO A 44 20.30 1.68 -12.53
C PRO A 44 18.85 1.86 -13.01
N GLU A 45 18.56 1.41 -14.23
CA GLU A 45 17.23 1.44 -14.83
C GLU A 45 16.23 0.56 -14.08
N GLN A 46 16.63 -0.67 -13.70
CA GLN A 46 15.79 -1.58 -12.92
C GLN A 46 15.49 -1.03 -11.52
N LEU A 47 16.48 -0.41 -10.87
CA LEU A 47 16.29 0.24 -9.57
C LEU A 47 15.34 1.45 -9.67
N LYS A 48 15.47 2.24 -10.74
CA LYS A 48 14.58 3.39 -11.00
C LYS A 48 13.14 2.93 -11.22
N THR A 49 12.90 1.88 -12.01
CA THR A 49 11.56 1.33 -12.22
C THR A 49 10.95 0.79 -10.92
N ARG A 50 11.74 0.08 -10.10
CA ARG A 50 11.27 -0.40 -8.79
C ARG A 50 10.95 0.74 -7.82
N LEU A 51 11.71 1.83 -7.86
CA LEU A 51 11.43 3.03 -7.07
C LEU A 51 10.13 3.71 -7.52
N ILE A 52 9.90 3.84 -8.83
CA ILE A 52 8.66 4.41 -9.37
C ILE A 52 7.45 3.57 -8.92
N LEU A 53 7.54 2.24 -9.03
CA LEU A 53 6.50 1.33 -8.53
C LEU A 53 6.25 1.52 -7.03
N LEU A 54 7.30 1.67 -6.23
CA LEU A 54 7.18 1.95 -4.81
C LEU A 54 6.45 3.27 -4.56
N ILE A 55 6.81 4.35 -5.26
CA ILE A 55 6.15 5.66 -5.13
C ILE A 55 4.67 5.57 -5.50
N VAL A 56 4.34 4.95 -6.64
CA VAL A 56 2.94 4.78 -7.07
C VAL A 56 2.16 3.97 -6.04
N SER A 57 2.73 2.87 -5.54
CA SER A 57 2.10 2.05 -4.49
C SER A 57 1.90 2.82 -3.18
N ALA A 58 2.84 3.71 -2.82
CA ALA A 58 2.74 4.57 -1.64
C ALA A 58 1.60 5.58 -1.76
N VAL A 59 1.43 6.19 -2.93
CA VAL A 59 0.33 7.14 -3.20
C VAL A 59 -1.01 6.43 -3.10
N ILE A 60 -1.17 5.27 -3.74
CA ILE A 60 -2.40 4.47 -3.67
C ILE A 60 -2.72 4.09 -2.22
N PHE A 61 -1.71 3.60 -1.49
CA PHE A 61 -1.86 3.24 -0.09
C PHE A 61 -2.25 4.45 0.79
N GLY A 62 -1.62 5.61 0.58
CA GLY A 62 -1.90 6.84 1.31
C GLY A 62 -3.33 7.34 1.10
N VAL A 63 -3.84 7.30 -0.13
CA VAL A 63 -5.24 7.66 -0.44
C VAL A 63 -6.19 6.67 0.26
N MET A 64 -5.92 5.37 0.18
CA MET A 64 -6.75 4.36 0.87
C MET A 64 -6.75 4.54 2.39
N ALA A 65 -5.59 4.81 2.99
CA ALA A 65 -5.47 5.06 4.43
C ALA A 65 -6.26 6.31 4.84
N MET A 66 -6.19 7.39 4.07
CA MET A 66 -6.96 8.61 4.31
C MET A 66 -8.47 8.35 4.32
N VAL A 67 -8.96 7.58 3.35
CA VAL A 67 -10.38 7.18 3.29
C VAL A 67 -10.76 6.38 4.53
N VAL A 68 -9.98 5.35 4.88
CA VAL A 68 -10.26 4.51 6.06
C VAL A 68 -10.26 5.32 7.36
N VAL A 69 -9.28 6.19 7.57
CA VAL A 69 -9.20 7.06 8.76
C VAL A 69 -10.37 8.04 8.83
N THR A 70 -10.78 8.60 7.69
CA THR A 70 -11.93 9.51 7.63
C THR A 70 -13.22 8.80 8.03
N PHE A 71 -13.47 7.61 7.48
CA PHE A 71 -14.63 6.80 7.87
C PHE A 71 -14.61 6.38 9.34
N ALA A 72 -13.44 5.96 9.85
CA ALA A 72 -13.29 5.60 11.26
C ALA A 72 -13.57 6.81 12.17
N SER A 73 -13.08 8.00 11.81
CA SER A 73 -13.31 9.23 12.57
C SER A 73 -14.79 9.61 12.60
N LEU A 74 -15.49 9.51 11.45
CA LEU A 74 -16.93 9.78 11.37
C LEU A 74 -17.74 8.79 12.22
N LEU A 75 -17.39 7.51 12.21
CA LEU A 75 -18.04 6.49 13.04
C LEU A 75 -17.85 6.78 14.54
N LEU A 76 -16.63 7.14 14.95
CA LEU A 76 -16.35 7.49 16.35
C LEU A 76 -17.15 8.73 16.79
N MET A 77 -17.26 9.75 15.94
CA MET A 77 -18.11 10.92 16.23
C MET A 77 -19.57 10.49 16.36
N ALA A 78 -20.10 9.68 15.44
CA ALA A 78 -21.48 9.21 15.50
C ALA A 78 -21.78 8.45 16.81
N VAL A 79 -20.86 7.60 17.27
CA VAL A 79 -20.99 6.88 18.55
C VAL A 79 -20.90 7.84 19.75
N ALA A 80 -20.06 8.86 19.68
CA ALA A 80 -19.89 9.81 20.78
C ALA A 80 -21.08 10.76 20.98
N PHE A 81 -21.91 10.96 19.96
CA PHE A 81 -23.12 11.80 20.01
C PHE A 81 -24.43 10.99 20.12
N MET A 82 -24.36 9.68 20.28
CA MET A 82 -25.50 8.80 20.66
C MET A 82 -25.54 8.59 22.17
#